data_AF-A0A9W6IQ80-F1
#
_entry.id   AF-A0A9W6IQ80-F1
#
_cell.length_a   1.000
_cell.length_b   1.000
_cell.length_c   1.000
_cell.angle_alpha   90.00
_cell.angle_beta   90.00
_cell.angle_gamma   90.00
#
_symmetry.space_group_name_H-M   'P 1'
#
loop_
_entity.id
_entity.type
_entity.pdbx_description
1 polymer ?
#
loop_
_entity_poly.entity_id
_entity_poly.type
_entity_poly.pdbx_seq_one_letter_code
_entity_poly.pdbx_strand_id
1 'polypeptide(L)'
;MIVVIAPAAEADMGEILDYIALDNPDRAESFVDEIIDRCLEIPAFPEAGTARPDVADGARSIVHGRYLISIVHGSRTLPDSL
;
A
#
# COMPACT_ATOMS: atom_id res chain seq x y z
N MET A 1 15.09 0.26 4.80
CA MET A 1 13.83 1.05 4.70
C MET A 1 12.72 0.14 5.19
N ILE A 2 11.83 0.65 6.06
CA ILE A 2 10.71 -0.14 6.60
C ILE A 2 9.42 0.24 5.86
N VAL A 3 8.53 -0.73 5.66
CA VAL A 3 7.18 -0.48 5.16
C VAL A 3 6.26 -0.34 6.36
N VAL A 4 5.41 0.70 6.35
CA VAL A 4 4.35 0.89 7.35
C VAL A 4 3.05 1.06 6.58
N ILE A 5 2.07 0.20 6.89
CA ILE A 5 0.72 0.34 6.33
C ILE A 5 0.00 1.42 7.12
N ALA A 6 -0.52 2.43 6.42
CA ALA A 6 -1.30 3.49 7.04
C ALA A 6 -2.68 2.96 7.46
N PRO A 7 -3.31 3.48 8.52
CA PRO A 7 -4.65 3.05 8.93
C PRO A 7 -5.70 3.18 7.81
N ALA A 8 -5.58 4.21 6.96
CA ALA A 8 -6.46 4.36 5.80
C ALA A 8 -6.24 3.24 4.77
N ALA A 9 -4.99 2.84 4.52
CA ALA A 9 -4.70 1.76 3.58
C ALA A 9 -5.15 0.39 4.12
N GLU A 10 -5.10 0.17 5.44
CA GLU A 10 -5.64 -1.03 6.06
C GLU A 10 -7.17 -1.10 5.92
N ALA A 11 -7.87 0.03 6.10
CA ALA A 11 -9.31 0.12 5.84
C ALA A 11 -9.64 -0.14 4.36
N ASP A 12 -8.90 0.46 3.43
CA ASP A 12 -9.07 0.24 1.99
C ASP A 12 -8.92 -1.26 1.62
N MET A 13 -7.92 -1.95 2.20
CA MET A 13 -7.75 -3.39 1.99
C MET A 13 -8.94 -4.20 2.53
N GLY A 14 -9.49 -3.81 3.68
CA GLY A 14 -10.71 -4.42 4.23
C GLY A 14 -11.91 -4.25 3.30
N GLU A 15 -12.14 -3.05 2.77
CA GLU A 15 -13.24 -2.80 1.82
C GLU A 15 -13.07 -3.59 0.52
N ILE A 16 -11.82 -3.73 0.02
CA ILE A 16 -11.51 -4.55 -1.15
C ILE A 16 -11.80 -6.04 -0.88
N LEU A 17 -11.38 -6.53 0.29
CA LEU A 17 -11.63 -7.91 0.71
C LEU A 17 -13.14 -8.19 0.76
N ASP A 18 -13.88 -7.34 1.47
CA ASP A 18 -15.33 -7.47 1.59
C ASP A 18 -16.02 -7.47 0.22
N TYR A 19 -15.60 -6.57 -0.67
CA TYR A 19 -16.16 -6.46 -2.01
C TYR A 19 -15.91 -7.71 -2.86
N ILE A 20 -14.68 -8.24 -2.87
CA ILE A 20 -14.34 -9.44 -3.66
C ILE A 20 -14.99 -10.69 -3.06
N ALA A 21 -15.08 -10.76 -1.72
CA ALA A 21 -15.64 -11.92 -1.02
C ALA A 21 -17.14 -12.15 -1.33
N LEU A 22 -17.86 -11.12 -1.80
CA LEU A 22 -19.25 -11.26 -2.28
C LEU A 22 -19.37 -12.22 -3.47
N ASP A 23 -18.31 -12.36 -4.28
CA ASP A 23 -18.27 -13.25 -5.45
C ASP A 23 -17.34 -14.44 -5.21
N ASN A 24 -16.16 -14.21 -4.63
CA ASN A 24 -15.14 -15.23 -4.44
C ASN A 24 -14.28 -14.96 -3.18
N PRO A 25 -14.61 -15.60 -2.04
CA PRO A 25 -13.88 -15.44 -0.78
C PRO A 25 -12.39 -15.82 -0.86
N ASP A 26 -12.07 -16.95 -1.49
CA ASP A 26 -10.66 -17.40 -1.64
C ASP A 26 -9.84 -16.40 -2.48
N ARG A 27 -10.48 -15.77 -3.48
CA ARG A 27 -9.84 -14.72 -4.27
C ARG A 27 -9.62 -13.45 -3.45
N ALA A 28 -10.53 -13.13 -2.52
CA ALA A 28 -10.44 -11.93 -1.71
C ALA A 28 -9.19 -11.95 -0.82
N GLU A 29 -8.96 -13.07 -0.12
CA GLU A 29 -7.77 -13.25 0.72
C GLU A 29 -6.48 -13.15 -0.12
N SER A 30 -6.38 -13.95 -1.19
CA SER A 30 -5.21 -13.92 -2.07
C SER A 30 -4.94 -12.55 -2.71
N PHE A 31 -5.97 -11.74 -2.95
CA PHE A 31 -5.79 -10.39 -3.51
C PHE A 31 -5.18 -9.43 -2.50
N VAL A 32 -5.57 -9.51 -1.22
CA VAL A 32 -4.96 -8.70 -0.16
C VAL A 32 -3.51 -9.11 0.05
N ASP A 33 -3.22 -10.41 0.04
CA ASP A 33 -1.84 -10.93 0.13
C ASP A 33 -0.98 -10.39 -1.03
N GLU A 34 -1.49 -10.40 -2.26
CA GLU A 34 -0.81 -9.82 -3.43
C GLU A 34 -0.48 -8.32 -3.27
N ILE A 35 -1.37 -7.55 -2.63
CA ILE A 35 -1.14 -6.12 -2.34
C ILE A 35 -0.04 -5.97 -1.28
N ILE A 36 -0.07 -6.78 -0.23
CA ILE A 36 0.93 -6.75 0.85
C ILE A 36 2.31 -7.12 0.29
N ASP A 37 2.40 -8.20 -0.49
CA ASP A 37 3.65 -8.62 -1.13
C ASP A 37 4.21 -7.51 -2.03
N ARG A 38 3.34 -6.87 -2.82
CA ARG A 38 3.76 -5.72 -3.64
C ARG A 38 4.31 -4.57 -2.79
N CYS A 39 3.73 -4.32 -1.61
CA CYS A 39 4.25 -3.30 -0.70
C CYS A 39 5.63 -3.68 -0.14
N LEU A 40 5.85 -4.95 0.18
CA LEU A 40 7.11 -5.46 0.74
C LEU A 40 8.27 -5.46 -0.26
N GLU A 41 8.00 -5.42 -1.56
CA GLU A 41 9.01 -5.28 -2.62
C GLU A 41 9.54 -3.83 -2.75
N ILE A 42 8.76 -2.82 -2.33
CA ILE A 42 9.09 -1.39 -2.52
C ILE A 42 10.45 -0.99 -1.92
N PRO A 43 10.84 -1.42 -0.70
CA PRO A 43 12.14 -1.07 -0.12
C PRO A 43 13.34 -1.47 -0.98
N ALA A 44 13.21 -2.53 -1.81
CA ALA A 44 14.27 -2.94 -2.73
C ALA A 44 14.34 -2.03 -3.97
N PHE A 45 13.22 -1.41 -4.35
CA PHE A 45 13.09 -0.53 -5.50
C PHE A 45 12.28 0.74 -5.13
N PRO A 46 12.82 1.63 -4.30
CA PRO A 46 12.09 2.80 -3.78
C PRO A 46 11.72 3.83 -4.87
N GLU A 47 12.35 3.73 -6.04
CA GLU A 47 12.02 4.53 -7.21
C GLU A 47 10.98 3.87 -8.14
N ALA A 48 10.52 2.66 -7.80
CA ALA A 48 9.48 1.97 -8.56
C ALA A 48 8.15 2.75 -8.50
N GLY A 49 7.38 2.63 -9.57
CA GLY A 49 6.13 3.35 -9.74
C GLY A 49 6.30 4.80 -10.22
N THR A 50 5.16 5.41 -10.52
CA THR A 50 5.09 6.77 -11.04
C THR A 50 5.17 7.77 -9.90
N ALA A 51 6.04 8.77 -10.00
CA ALA A 51 6.07 9.89 -9.07
C ALA A 51 4.77 10.70 -9.15
N ARG A 52 4.22 11.05 -8.00
CA ARG A 52 2.93 11.75 -7.86
C ARG A 52 3.08 13.05 -7.04
N PRO A 53 3.89 14.01 -7.52
CA PRO A 53 4.03 15.29 -6.83
C PRO A 53 2.73 16.11 -6.80
N ASP A 54 1.75 15.75 -7.65
CA ASP A 54 0.38 16.27 -7.62
C ASP A 54 -0.41 15.83 -6.39
N VAL A 55 -0.02 14.72 -5.74
CA VAL A 55 -0.67 14.17 -4.54
C VAL A 55 0.03 14.64 -3.28
N ALA A 56 1.34 14.44 -3.18
CA ALA A 56 2.18 14.94 -2.09
C ALA A 56 3.66 14.90 -2.48
N ASP A 57 4.50 15.65 -1.77
CA ASP A 57 5.94 15.58 -1.97
C ASP A 57 6.48 14.18 -1.65
N GLY A 58 7.35 13.67 -2.52
CA GLY A 58 7.87 12.30 -2.43
C GLY A 58 6.83 11.18 -2.62
N ALA A 59 5.58 11.49 -2.97
CA ALA A 59 4.56 10.48 -3.22
C ALA A 59 4.82 9.71 -4.52
N ARG A 60 4.48 8.43 -4.49
CA ARG A 60 4.57 7.52 -5.64
C ARG A 60 3.33 6.65 -5.71
N SER A 61 3.05 6.13 -6.89
CA SER A 61 1.95 5.20 -7.09
C SER A 61 2.34 4.00 -7.96
N ILE A 62 1.90 2.82 -7.55
CA ILE A 62 2.11 1.57 -8.27
C ILE A 62 0.75 0.98 -8.64
N VAL A 63 0.61 0.49 -9.87
CA VAL A 63 -0.61 -0.20 -10.31
C VAL A 63 -0.54 -1.66 -9.92
N HIS A 64 -1.61 -2.18 -9.33
CA HIS A 64 -1.80 -3.60 -9.07
C HIS A 64 -3.21 -4.01 -9.52
N GLY A 65 -3.28 -4.76 -10.63
CA GLY A 65 -4.56 -5.08 -11.27
C GLY A 65 -5.34 -3.82 -11.65
N ARG A 66 -6.51 -3.62 -11.03
CA ARG A 66 -7.38 -2.45 -11.22
C ARG A 66 -7.25 -1.39 -10.12
N TYR A 67 -6.30 -1.57 -9.19
CA TYR A 67 -6.11 -0.71 -8.02
C TYR A 67 -4.78 0.04 -8.10
N LEU A 68 -4.74 1.18 -7.40
CA LEU A 68 -3.55 2.02 -7.29
C LEU A 68 -3.06 1.99 -5.85
N ILE A 69 -1.85 1.47 -5.64
CA ILE A 69 -1.17 1.51 -4.34
C ILE A 69 -0.47 2.85 -4.25
N SER A 70 -0.87 3.68 -3.29
CA SER A 70 -0.28 4.99 -3.03
C SER A 70 0.77 4.91 -1.93
N ILE A 71 1.94 5.47 -2.18
CA ILE A 71 3.12 5.36 -1.33
C ILE A 71 3.58 6.78 -0.99
N VAL A 72 3.87 7.03 0.28
CA VAL A 72 4.44 8.29 0.74
C VAL A 72 5.72 8.02 1.52
N HIS A 73 6.77 8.78 1.24
CA HIS A 73 8.02 8.69 1.99
C HIS A 73 7.96 9.66 3.17
N GLY A 74 7.62 9.14 4.34
CA GLY A 74 7.71 9.90 5.59
C GLY A 74 9.07 9.73 6.25
N SER A 75 9.68 10.81 6.73
CA SER A 75 10.65 10.70 7.83
C SER A 75 9.85 10.40 9.10
N ARG A 76 9.72 9.12 9.47
CA ARG A 76 9.15 8.78 10.77
C ARG A 76 10.15 9.20 11.84
N THR A 77 9.98 10.40 12.39
CA THR A 77 10.63 10.77 13.65
C THR A 77 9.99 9.89 14.72
N LEU A 78 10.76 8.94 15.26
CA LEU A 78 10.32 8.25 16.48
C LEU A 78 10.15 9.34 17.56
N PRO A 79 9.05 9.37 18.33
CA PRO A 79 8.96 10.27 19.46
C PRO A 79 10.13 9.98 20.42
N ASP A 80 10.93 11.01 20.71
CA ASP A 80 11.97 10.99 21.73
C ASP A 80 11.31 10.84 23.11
N SER A 81 10.92 9.62 23.50
CA SER A 81 10.64 9.27 24.90
C SER A 81 10.44 7.76 25.08
N LEU A 82 11.51 7.09 25.50
CA LEU A 82 11.44 5.96 26.44
C LEU A 82 11.50 6.52 27.87
#